data_AF-A0A958GDC7-F1
#
_entry.id   AF-A0A958GDC7-F1
#
_cell.length_a   1.000
_cell.length_b   1.000
_cell.length_c   1.000
_cell.angle_alpha   90.00
_cell.angle_beta   90.00
_cell.angle_gamma   90.00
#
_symmetry.space_group_name_H-M   'P 1'
#
loop_
_entity.id
_entity.type
_entity.pdbx_description
1 polymer ?
#
loop_
_entity_poly.entity_id
_entity_poly.type
_entity_poly.pdbx_seq_one_letter_code
_entity_poly.pdbx_strand_id
1 'polypeptide(L)'
;EDIETQQRQMREFREQLSDLERRSNETILPEDNFYPCQTLTDLQATQKHLQDFIADVEQRQGFIRLALEIFDDIEHSEQQKVGVLFGEDSGISRFYRQITEGTYEGVYFDAASAGLQVKRRDGKLLSPRLLSSGAYDQLYFAIRL
;
A
#
# COMPACT_ATOMS: atom_id res chain seq x y z
N GLU A 1 53.87 -34.59 8.91
CA GLU A 1 52.40 -34.71 9.03
C GLU A 1 51.77 -33.40 9.50
N ASP A 2 52.10 -32.85 10.69
CA ASP A 2 51.45 -31.63 11.22
C ASP A 2 51.45 -30.40 10.28
N ILE A 3 52.55 -30.13 9.57
CA ILE A 3 52.64 -28.98 8.66
C ILE A 3 51.69 -29.14 7.47
N GLU A 4 51.55 -30.35 6.94
CA GLU A 4 50.66 -30.63 5.81
C GLU A 4 49.19 -30.52 6.23
N THR A 5 48.87 -30.91 7.47
CA THR A 5 47.53 -30.77 8.06
C THR A 5 47.18 -29.30 8.24
N GLN A 6 48.08 -28.48 8.79
CA GLN A 6 47.88 -27.04 8.95
C GLN A 6 47.71 -26.32 7.61
N GLN A 7 48.49 -26.69 6.59
CA GLN A 7 48.36 -26.12 5.24
C GLN A 7 47.03 -26.49 4.58
N ARG A 8 46.50 -27.69 4.82
CA ARG A 8 45.18 -28.11 4.34
C ARG A 8 44.08 -27.27 4.99
N GLN A 9 44.11 -27.14 6.32
CA GLN A 9 43.15 -26.33 7.07
C GLN A 9 43.15 -24.86 6.64
N MET A 10 44.34 -24.29 6.39
CA MET A 10 44.43 -22.91 5.88
C MET A 10 43.84 -22.73 4.48
N ARG A 11 43.92 -23.74 3.60
CA ARG A 11 43.30 -23.69 2.27
C ARG A 11 41.79 -23.75 2.38
N GLU A 12 41.27 -24.70 3.15
CA GLU A 12 39.83 -24.86 3.39
C GLU A 12 39.22 -23.58 3.98
N PHE A 13 39.90 -22.96 4.95
CA PHE A 13 39.44 -21.71 5.55
C PHE A 13 39.39 -20.55 4.55
N ARG A 14 40.38 -20.44 3.64
CA ARG A 14 40.38 -19.42 2.58
C ARG A 14 39.26 -19.64 1.56
N GLU A 15 38.98 -20.89 1.21
CA GLU A 15 37.86 -21.22 0.33
C GLU A 15 36.52 -20.83 0.95
N GLN A 16 36.32 -21.11 2.24
CA GLN A 16 35.13 -20.71 2.99
C GLN A 16 34.97 -19.18 3.04
N LEU A 17 36.06 -18.45 3.29
CA LEU A 17 36.06 -16.99 3.28
C LEU A 17 35.72 -16.42 1.90
N SER A 18 36.26 -17.01 0.83
CA SER A 18 35.94 -16.59 -0.55
C SER A 18 34.48 -16.85 -0.94
N ASP A 19 33.90 -17.99 -0.52
CA ASP A 19 32.47 -18.24 -0.75
C ASP A 19 31.60 -17.25 0.03
N LEU A 20 31.98 -16.95 1.28
CA LEU A 20 31.27 -15.97 2.10
C LEU A 20 31.36 -14.56 1.51
N GLU A 21 32.53 -14.16 1.02
CA GLU A 21 32.73 -12.89 0.30
C GLU A 21 31.74 -12.80 -0.86
N ARG A 22 31.74 -13.80 -1.75
CA ARG A 22 30.86 -13.84 -2.91
C ARG A 22 29.39 -13.70 -2.51
N ARG A 23 28.91 -14.54 -1.58
CA ARG A 23 27.50 -14.57 -1.17
C ARG A 23 27.05 -13.30 -0.46
N SER A 24 27.90 -12.73 0.38
CA SER A 24 27.60 -11.50 1.12
C SER A 24 27.47 -10.34 0.15
N ASN A 25 28.39 -10.24 -0.81
CA ASN A 25 28.31 -9.22 -1.86
C ASN A 25 27.09 -9.42 -2.77
N GLU A 26 26.73 -10.66 -3.17
CA GLU A 26 25.50 -10.92 -3.94
C GLU A 26 24.21 -10.52 -3.20
N THR A 27 24.20 -10.61 -1.87
CA THR A 27 23.02 -10.35 -1.04
C THR A 27 22.88 -8.87 -0.68
N ILE A 28 24.00 -8.22 -0.34
CA ILE A 28 24.03 -6.84 0.14
C ILE A 28 24.12 -5.83 -1.02
N LEU A 29 24.65 -6.22 -2.20
CA LEU A 29 24.95 -5.27 -3.28
C LEU A 29 24.10 -5.44 -4.53
N PRO A 30 23.38 -4.36 -4.86
CA PRO A 30 23.33 -3.81 -6.20
C PRO A 30 24.17 -2.52 -6.36
N GLU A 31 24.74 -1.95 -5.29
CA GLU A 31 25.32 -0.60 -5.27
C GLU A 31 26.84 -0.59 -5.05
N ASP A 32 27.63 -0.57 -6.14
CA ASP A 32 29.01 -0.08 -6.36
C ASP A 32 30.18 -0.31 -5.35
N ASN A 33 29.98 -0.90 -4.17
CA ASN A 33 31.03 -1.08 -3.16
C ASN A 33 31.27 -2.55 -2.81
N PHE A 34 32.36 -3.12 -3.30
CA PHE A 34 32.77 -4.49 -2.98
C PHE A 34 33.35 -4.59 -1.56
N TYR A 35 32.83 -5.51 -0.75
CA TYR A 35 33.34 -5.82 0.59
C TYR A 35 34.23 -7.06 0.55
N PRO A 36 35.56 -6.93 0.68
CA PRO A 36 36.43 -8.09 0.78
C PRO A 36 36.16 -8.84 2.10
N CYS A 37 36.36 -10.15 2.11
CA CYS A 37 36.26 -11.01 3.29
C CYS A 37 37.44 -11.99 3.34
N GLN A 38 38.66 -11.47 3.50
CA GLN A 38 39.90 -12.28 3.41
C GLN A 38 40.61 -12.45 4.76
N THR A 39 40.27 -11.60 5.72
CA THR A 39 40.83 -11.61 7.08
C THR A 39 39.73 -11.76 8.13
N LEU A 40 40.13 -12.05 9.37
CA LEU A 40 39.20 -12.09 10.50
C LEU A 40 38.52 -10.73 10.73
N THR A 41 39.26 -9.64 10.51
CA THR A 41 38.72 -8.27 10.60
C THR A 41 37.65 -8.05 9.54
N ASP A 42 37.89 -8.52 8.33
CA ASP A 42 36.94 -8.41 7.23
C ASP A 42 35.68 -9.24 7.48
N LEU A 43 35.83 -10.41 8.10
CA LEU A 43 34.72 -11.27 8.51
C LEU A 43 33.82 -10.57 9.53
N GLN A 44 34.42 -9.89 10.52
CA GLN A 44 33.69 -9.11 11.52
C GLN A 44 32.98 -7.91 10.89
N ALA A 45 33.63 -7.22 9.94
CA ALA A 45 33.03 -6.13 9.20
C ALA A 45 31.84 -6.62 8.36
N THR A 46 32.02 -7.71 7.62
CA THR A 46 30.97 -8.35 6.80
C THR A 46 29.78 -8.77 7.65
N GLN A 47 30.03 -9.39 8.81
CA GLN A 47 28.97 -9.74 9.76
C GLN A 47 28.16 -8.51 10.20
N LYS A 48 28.86 -7.43 10.56
CA LYS A 48 28.20 -6.19 10.97
C LYS A 48 27.37 -5.59 9.82
N HIS A 49 27.92 -5.54 8.61
CA HIS A 49 27.19 -5.04 7.45
C HIS A 49 25.93 -5.85 7.14
N LEU A 50 26.01 -7.19 7.25
CA LEU A 50 24.84 -8.05 7.08
C LEU A 50 23.77 -7.78 8.16
N GLN A 51 24.19 -7.55 9.41
CA GLN A 51 23.27 -7.22 10.50
C GLN A 51 22.60 -5.86 10.28
N ASP A 52 23.38 -4.84 9.90
CA ASP A 52 22.86 -3.50 9.59
C ASP A 52 21.90 -3.55 8.40
N PHE A 53 22.21 -4.34 7.37
CA PHE A 53 21.34 -4.57 6.22
C PHE A 53 20.01 -5.22 6.62
N ILE A 54 20.04 -6.28 7.43
CA ILE A 54 18.81 -6.94 7.92
C ILE A 54 17.96 -5.95 8.71
N ALA A 55 18.58 -5.19 9.63
CA ALA A 55 17.88 -4.20 10.44
C ALA A 55 17.23 -3.10 9.58
N ASP A 56 17.92 -2.61 8.56
CA ASP A 56 17.38 -1.62 7.62
C ASP A 56 16.20 -2.18 6.80
N VAL A 57 16.30 -3.40 6.29
CA VAL A 57 15.19 -4.05 5.56
C VAL A 57 13.98 -4.26 6.47
N GLU A 58 14.17 -4.76 7.69
CA GLU A 58 13.09 -4.96 8.66
C GLU A 58 12.43 -3.63 9.06
N GLN A 59 13.24 -2.58 9.27
CA GLN A 59 12.73 -1.26 9.59
C GLN A 59 11.90 -0.68 8.43
N ARG A 60 12.41 -0.78 7.19
CA ARG A 60 11.67 -0.34 5.99
C ARG A 60 10.38 -1.10 5.82
N GLN A 61 10.38 -2.42 6.03
CA GLN A 61 9.16 -3.23 5.99
C GLN A 61 8.15 -2.76 7.04
N GLY A 62 8.61 -2.44 8.26
CA GLY A 62 7.79 -1.87 9.32
C GLY A 62 7.14 -0.55 8.90
N PHE A 63 7.92 0.37 8.30
CA PHE A 63 7.38 1.64 7.81
C PHE A 63 6.37 1.46 6.67
N ILE A 64 6.62 0.56 5.72
CA ILE A 64 5.70 0.30 4.62
C ILE A 64 4.38 -0.28 5.16
N ARG A 65 4.45 -1.21 6.11
CA ARG A 65 3.24 -1.79 6.73
C ARG A 65 2.43 -0.73 7.46
N LEU A 66 3.08 0.10 8.27
CA LEU A 66 2.42 1.20 8.98
C LEU A 66 1.79 2.20 8.00
N ALA A 67 2.48 2.52 6.89
CA ALA A 67 1.93 3.41 5.87
C ALA A 67 0.66 2.82 5.23
N LEU A 68 0.64 1.51 4.93
CA LEU A 68 -0.56 0.83 4.41
C LEU A 68 -1.71 0.89 5.42
N GLU A 69 -1.46 0.58 6.70
CA GLU A 69 -2.47 0.66 7.76
C GLU A 69 -3.06 2.07 7.87
N ILE A 70 -2.23 3.11 7.83
CA ILE A 70 -2.68 4.50 7.86
C ILE A 70 -3.54 4.82 6.63
N PHE A 71 -3.17 4.37 5.44
CA PHE A 71 -3.96 4.62 4.23
C PHE A 71 -5.31 3.91 4.26
N ASP A 72 -5.35 2.66 4.74
CA ASP A 72 -6.59 1.90 4.91
C ASP A 72 -7.53 2.58 5.91
N ASP A 73 -6.99 3.08 7.03
CA ASP A 73 -7.76 3.82 8.04
C ASP A 73 -8.32 5.14 7.48
N ILE A 74 -7.50 5.88 6.71
CA ILE A 74 -7.93 7.10 6.03
C ILE A 74 -9.04 6.79 5.03
N GLU A 75 -8.88 5.75 4.21
CA GLU A 75 -9.88 5.34 3.23
C GLU A 75 -11.19 4.98 3.92
N HIS A 76 -11.14 4.18 4.99
CA HIS A 76 -12.34 3.79 5.73
C HIS A 76 -13.04 4.98 6.37
N SER A 77 -12.29 5.88 7.01
CA SER A 77 -12.83 7.12 7.58
C SER A 77 -13.49 7.98 6.50
N GLU A 78 -12.88 8.11 5.33
CA GLU A 78 -13.43 8.92 4.25
C GLU A 78 -14.70 8.30 3.65
N GLN A 79 -14.69 6.98 3.43
CA GLN A 79 -15.88 6.24 3.02
C GLN A 79 -17.04 6.40 4.01
N GLN A 80 -16.76 6.37 5.33
CA GLN A 80 -17.78 6.62 6.35
C GLN A 80 -18.34 8.04 6.26
N LYS A 81 -17.49 9.07 6.14
CA LYS A 81 -17.94 10.47 6.00
C LYS A 81 -18.80 10.67 4.77
N VAL A 82 -18.36 10.15 3.63
CA VAL A 82 -19.13 10.18 2.38
C VAL A 82 -20.45 9.43 2.55
N GLY A 83 -20.44 8.25 3.18
CA GLY A 83 -21.64 7.47 3.48
C GLY A 83 -22.61 8.13 4.47
N VAL A 84 -22.21 9.17 5.21
CA VAL A 84 -23.13 9.99 6.01
C VAL A 84 -23.79 11.08 5.16
N LEU A 85 -23.07 11.61 4.17
CA LEU A 85 -23.58 12.63 3.25
C LEU A 85 -24.56 12.05 2.21
N PHE A 86 -24.38 10.78 1.84
CA PHE A 86 -25.22 10.06 0.89
C PHE A 86 -25.97 8.91 1.60
N GLY A 87 -27.12 8.50 1.11
CA GLY A 87 -27.98 7.49 1.75
C GLY A 87 -29.42 7.95 1.85
N GLU A 88 -30.34 7.04 2.14
CA GLU A 88 -31.79 7.29 2.04
C GLU A 88 -32.27 8.47 2.90
N ASP A 89 -31.73 8.61 4.11
CA ASP A 89 -32.12 9.65 5.07
C ASP A 89 -31.25 10.92 5.00
N SER A 90 -30.26 10.95 4.11
CA SER A 90 -29.35 12.08 3.97
C SER A 90 -30.04 13.37 3.51
N GLY A 91 -29.44 14.52 3.85
CA GLY A 91 -29.90 15.83 3.37
C GLY A 91 -29.94 15.91 1.84
N ILE A 92 -28.92 15.34 1.19
CA ILE A 92 -28.82 15.28 -0.28
C ILE A 92 -29.98 14.48 -0.87
N SER A 93 -30.26 13.28 -0.36
CA SER A 93 -31.39 12.46 -0.82
C SER A 93 -32.73 13.16 -0.62
N ARG A 94 -32.92 13.81 0.53
CA ARG A 94 -34.16 14.55 0.84
C ARG A 94 -34.37 15.71 -0.13
N PHE A 95 -33.33 16.51 -0.34
CA PHE A 95 -33.41 17.67 -1.22
C PHE A 95 -33.55 17.25 -2.69
N TYR A 96 -32.80 16.25 -3.13
CA TYR A 96 -32.90 15.72 -4.48
C TYR A 96 -34.30 15.13 -4.77
N ARG A 97 -34.86 14.38 -3.82
CA ARG A 97 -36.24 13.89 -3.88
C ARG A 97 -37.24 15.04 -3.99
N GLN A 98 -37.03 16.12 -3.24
CA GLN A 98 -37.91 17.29 -3.26
C GLN A 98 -37.88 18.01 -4.61
N ILE A 99 -36.70 18.32 -5.16
CA ILE A 99 -36.59 19.09 -6.41
C ILE A 99 -36.95 18.26 -7.66
N THR A 100 -36.93 16.94 -7.55
CA THR A 100 -37.34 16.00 -8.62
C THR A 100 -38.77 15.49 -8.46
N GLU A 101 -39.52 16.07 -7.51
CA GLU A 101 -40.92 15.71 -7.22
C GLU A 101 -41.12 14.21 -6.96
N GLY A 102 -40.13 13.57 -6.32
CA GLY A 102 -40.15 12.15 -5.99
C GLY A 102 -39.88 11.21 -7.16
N THR A 103 -39.44 11.73 -8.32
CA THR A 103 -38.97 10.88 -9.44
C THR A 103 -37.77 10.04 -9.02
N TYR A 104 -36.88 10.64 -8.23
CA TYR A 104 -35.74 9.97 -7.61
C TYR A 104 -35.89 10.01 -6.09
N GLU A 105 -35.71 8.85 -5.46
CA GLU A 105 -35.98 8.67 -4.03
C GLU A 105 -34.72 8.90 -3.19
N GLY A 106 -33.53 8.69 -3.74
CA GLY A 106 -32.31 8.94 -2.98
C GLY A 106 -31.04 8.84 -3.81
N VAL A 107 -29.96 9.31 -3.21
CA VAL A 107 -28.61 9.35 -3.75
C VAL A 107 -27.71 8.57 -2.79
N TYR A 108 -26.93 7.65 -3.33
CA TYR A 108 -26.11 6.71 -2.59
C TYR A 108 -24.69 6.74 -3.12
N PHE A 109 -23.72 6.56 -2.24
CA PHE A 109 -22.35 6.32 -2.65
C PHE A 109 -22.11 4.82 -2.73
N ASP A 110 -21.61 4.36 -3.88
CA ASP A 110 -21.16 3.00 -4.08
C ASP A 110 -19.63 2.94 -3.92
N ALA A 111 -19.19 2.37 -2.80
CA ALA A 111 -17.78 2.21 -2.49
C ALA A 111 -17.05 1.30 -3.49
N ALA A 112 -17.74 0.33 -4.11
CA ALA A 112 -17.10 -0.60 -5.05
C ALA A 112 -16.74 0.08 -6.38
N SER A 113 -17.59 0.99 -6.87
CA SER A 113 -17.34 1.75 -8.10
C SER A 113 -16.76 3.15 -7.86
N ALA A 114 -16.53 3.53 -6.59
CA ALA A 114 -16.17 4.88 -6.17
C ALA A 114 -17.08 5.96 -6.79
N GLY A 115 -18.37 5.65 -6.92
CA GLY A 115 -19.31 6.43 -7.73
C GLY A 115 -20.65 6.65 -7.05
N LEU A 116 -21.36 7.70 -7.48
CA LEU A 116 -22.73 7.94 -7.03
C LEU A 116 -23.72 7.06 -7.78
N GLN A 117 -24.78 6.65 -7.09
CA GLN A 117 -25.94 5.95 -7.63
C GLN A 117 -27.21 6.69 -7.19
N VAL A 118 -28.17 6.79 -8.09
CA VAL A 118 -29.47 7.40 -7.83
C VAL A 118 -30.53 6.32 -7.87
N LYS A 119 -31.31 6.20 -6.80
CA LYS A 119 -32.48 5.31 -6.76
C LYS A 119 -33.67 6.03 -7.35
N ARG A 120 -34.18 5.54 -8.47
CA ARG A 120 -35.43 6.01 -9.07
C ARG A 120 -36.63 5.38 -8.36
N ARG A 121 -37.80 6.02 -8.45
CA ARG A 121 -39.05 5.56 -7.81
C ARG A 121 -39.48 4.12 -8.13
N ASP A 122 -39.04 3.57 -9.26
CA ASP A 122 -39.25 2.17 -9.62
C ASP A 122 -38.24 1.20 -8.97
N GLY A 123 -37.42 1.70 -8.05
CA GLY A 123 -36.38 0.95 -7.35
C GLY A 123 -35.08 0.78 -8.13
N LYS A 124 -35.00 1.26 -9.39
CA LYS A 124 -33.80 1.10 -10.20
C LYS A 124 -32.68 2.03 -9.73
N LEU A 125 -31.48 1.48 -9.55
CA LEU A 125 -30.26 2.25 -9.35
C LEU A 125 -29.68 2.69 -10.70
N LEU A 126 -29.40 3.98 -10.81
CA LEU A 126 -28.88 4.60 -12.02
C LEU A 126 -27.59 5.35 -11.71
N SER A 127 -26.58 5.17 -12.56
CA SER A 127 -25.45 6.08 -12.59
C SER A 127 -25.92 7.49 -12.99
N PRO A 128 -25.34 8.56 -12.42
CA PRO A 128 -25.62 9.93 -12.83
C PRO A 128 -25.53 10.16 -14.34
N ARG A 129 -24.67 9.42 -15.04
CA ARG A 129 -24.49 9.51 -16.50
C ARG A 129 -25.73 9.06 -17.30
N LEU A 130 -26.65 8.33 -16.68
CA LEU A 130 -27.89 7.85 -17.28
C LEU A 130 -29.09 8.78 -17.00
N LEU A 131 -28.88 9.85 -16.22
CA LEU A 131 -29.89 10.85 -15.96
C LEU A 131 -30.07 11.77 -17.16
N SER A 132 -31.24 12.38 -17.28
CA SER A 132 -31.40 13.52 -18.19
C SER A 132 -30.51 14.68 -17.74
N SER A 133 -30.12 15.56 -18.67
CA SER A 133 -29.26 16.71 -18.35
C SER A 133 -29.81 17.57 -17.21
N GLY A 134 -31.13 17.81 -17.19
CA GLY A 134 -31.77 18.56 -16.10
C GLY A 134 -31.76 17.83 -14.76
N ALA A 135 -31.99 16.51 -14.74
CA ALA A 135 -31.91 15.72 -13.51
C ALA A 135 -30.47 15.60 -12.98
N TYR A 136 -29.49 15.61 -13.87
CA TYR A 136 -28.07 15.66 -13.54
C TYR A 136 -27.69 17.01 -12.91
N ASP A 137 -28.14 18.13 -13.48
CA ASP A 137 -27.90 19.47 -12.93
C ASP A 137 -28.56 19.65 -11.55
N GLN A 138 -29.77 19.13 -11.39
CA GLN A 138 -30.47 19.09 -10.10
C GLN A 138 -29.70 18.27 -9.06
N LEU A 139 -29.10 17.14 -9.45
CA LEU A 139 -28.28 16.31 -8.56
C LEU A 139 -27.04 17.08 -8.11
N TYR A 140 -26.38 17.74 -9.06
CA TYR A 140 -25.24 18.60 -8.77
C TYR A 140 -25.60 19.73 -7.80
N PHE A 141 -26.76 20.36 -7.98
CA PHE A 141 -27.27 21.38 -7.06
C PHE A 141 -27.55 20.82 -5.66
N ALA A 142 -28.14 19.62 -5.57
CA ALA A 142 -28.44 18.96 -4.30
C ALA A 142 -27.20 18.61 -3.48
N ILE A 143 -26.08 18.27 -4.15
CA ILE A 143 -24.81 17.93 -3.49
C ILE A 143 -24.11 19.18 -2.94
N ARG A 144 -24.37 20.35 -3.53
CA ARG A 144 -23.65 21.59 -3.24
C ARG A 144 -24.28 22.43 -2.12
N LEU A 145 -25.51 22.09 -1.71
CA LEU A 145 -26.28 22.70 -0.63
C LEU A 145 -26.02 21.99 0.70
#